data_AF-A0A0S4RGD3-F1
#
_entry.id   AF-A0A0S4RGD3-F1
#
_cell.length_a   1.000
_cell.length_b   1.000
_cell.length_c   1.000
_cell.angle_alpha   90.00
_cell.angle_beta   90.00
_cell.angle_gamma   90.00
#
_symmetry.space_group_name_H-M   'P 1'
#
loop_
_entity.id
_entity.type
_entity.pdbx_description
1 polymer ?
#
loop_
_entity_poly.entity_id
_entity_poly.type
_entity_poly.pdbx_seq_one_letter_code
_entity_poly.pdbx_strand_id
1 'polypeptide(L)'
;MDNGLILQIREAHALITKLLTTSYAHCIEISEKYKNTVMAGRTHVIHALPITFGFKTAMWAQEIRRSLDRLEEIKPRLFVGQLSRAVGTLASQEGKGLEMQRLMMADLGLNQPVIS
;
A
#
# COMPACT_ATOMS: atom_id res chain seq x y z
N MET A 1 21.40 4.77 -3.71
CA MET A 1 20.26 5.04 -4.61
C MET A 1 19.00 4.42 -4.01
N ASP A 2 18.99 3.11 -3.81
CA ASP A 2 17.82 2.34 -3.35
C ASP A 2 17.21 2.84 -2.04
N ASN A 3 18.02 3.14 -1.02
CA ASN A 3 17.49 3.70 0.24
C ASN A 3 16.71 4.99 0.04
N GLY A 4 17.20 5.90 -0.82
CA GLY A 4 16.51 7.14 -1.13
C GLY A 4 15.15 6.86 -1.81
N LEU A 5 15.12 5.91 -2.73
CA LEU A 5 13.88 5.48 -3.39
C LEU A 5 12.89 4.85 -2.40
N ILE A 6 13.34 3.97 -1.51
CA ILE A 6 12.46 3.35 -0.51
C ILE A 6 11.87 4.39 0.45
N LEU A 7 12.65 5.41 0.84
CA LEU A 7 12.16 6.52 1.65
C LEU A 7 11.08 7.33 0.93
N GLN A 8 11.28 7.64 -0.36
CA GLN A 8 10.27 8.30 -1.19
C GLN A 8 9.01 7.43 -1.37
N ILE A 9 9.19 6.12 -1.57
CA ILE A 9 8.08 5.17 -1.66
C ILE A 9 7.30 5.09 -0.34
N ARG A 10 7.96 5.20 0.82
CA ARG A 10 7.30 5.23 2.12
C ARG A 10 6.40 6.47 2.27
N GLU A 11 6.86 7.63 1.82
CA GLU A 11 6.04 8.84 1.79
C GLU A 11 4.85 8.72 0.83
N ALA A 12 5.10 8.21 -0.38
CA ALA A 12 4.05 7.96 -1.37
C ALA A 12 3.02 6.95 -0.87
N HIS A 13 3.47 5.87 -0.22
CA HIS A 13 2.61 4.85 0.39
C HIS A 13 1.68 5.47 1.44
N ALA A 14 2.22 6.31 2.32
CA ALA A 14 1.42 6.99 3.33
C ALA A 14 0.36 7.92 2.70
N LEU A 15 0.74 8.68 1.66
CA LEU A 15 -0.17 9.57 0.94
C LEU A 15 -1.28 8.78 0.22
N ILE A 16 -0.93 7.73 -0.51
CA ILE A 16 -1.88 6.88 -1.24
C ILE A 16 -2.83 6.20 -0.26
N THR A 17 -2.32 5.67 0.86
CA THR A 17 -3.14 5.04 1.89
C THR A 17 -4.17 6.04 2.43
N LYS A 18 -3.75 7.26 2.76
CA LYS A 18 -4.66 8.33 3.23
C LYS A 18 -5.75 8.66 2.21
N LEU A 19 -5.40 8.79 0.93
CA LEU A 19 -6.35 9.07 -0.15
C LEU A 19 -7.35 7.93 -0.34
N LEU A 20 -6.89 6.68 -0.29
CA LEU A 20 -7.77 5.51 -0.38
C LEU A 20 -8.68 5.38 0.84
N THR A 21 -8.19 5.64 2.06
CA THR A 21 -9.03 5.65 3.26
C THR A 21 -10.13 6.70 3.16
N THR A 22 -9.80 7.90 2.67
CA THR A 22 -10.78 8.98 2.45
C THR A 22 -11.80 8.59 1.38
N SER A 23 -11.33 8.02 0.27
CA SER A 23 -12.21 7.56 -0.82
C SER A 23 -13.14 6.44 -0.37
N TYR A 24 -12.63 5.50 0.43
CA TYR A 24 -13.43 4.45 1.05
C TYR A 24 -14.56 5.02 1.91
N ALA A 25 -14.25 5.98 2.79
CA ALA A 25 -15.25 6.62 3.64
C ALA A 25 -16.35 7.28 2.81
N HIS A 26 -15.99 8.04 1.77
CA HIS A 26 -16.98 8.64 0.86
C HIS A 26 -17.81 7.61 0.11
N CYS A 27 -17.22 6.49 -0.34
CA CYS A 27 -17.99 5.41 -0.94
C CYS A 27 -19.01 4.82 0.06
N ILE A 28 -18.65 4.66 1.33
CA ILE A 28 -19.57 4.19 2.37
C ILE A 28 -20.72 5.20 2.59
N GLU A 29 -20.41 6.50 2.71
CA GLU A 29 -21.42 7.56 2.86
C GLU A 29 -22.43 7.55 1.70
N ILE A 30 -21.94 7.47 0.46
CA ILE A 30 -22.79 7.40 -0.74
C ILE A 30 -23.60 6.10 -0.75
N SER A 31 -23.01 4.99 -0.32
CA SER A 31 -23.67 3.68 -0.28
C SER A 31 -24.86 3.68 0.66
N GLU A 32 -24.68 4.23 1.86
CA GLU A 32 -25.78 4.36 2.84
C GLU A 32 -26.84 5.35 2.36
N LYS A 33 -26.42 6.52 1.83
CA LYS A 33 -27.35 7.54 1.33
C LYS A 33 -28.29 7.01 0.25
N TYR A 34 -27.78 6.18 -0.66
CA TYR A 34 -28.54 5.66 -1.80
C TYR A 34 -28.84 4.16 -1.72
N LYS A 35 -28.84 3.61 -0.50
CA LYS A 35 -29.06 2.18 -0.23
C LYS A 35 -30.30 1.60 -0.91
N ASN A 36 -31.37 2.39 -0.97
CA ASN A 36 -32.68 1.98 -1.51
C ASN A 36 -33.00 2.62 -2.88
N THR A 37 -32.05 3.34 -3.50
CA THR A 37 -32.28 3.99 -4.80
C THR A 37 -32.12 2.98 -5.92
N VAL A 38 -33.23 2.52 -6.51
CA VAL A 38 -33.24 1.51 -7.57
C VAL A 38 -32.63 2.07 -8.87
N MET A 39 -31.85 1.23 -9.56
CA MET A 39 -31.32 1.48 -10.90
C MET A 39 -31.26 0.18 -11.71
N ALA A 40 -31.20 0.29 -13.04
CA ALA A 40 -30.96 -0.87 -13.89
C ALA A 40 -29.55 -1.44 -13.64
N GLY A 41 -29.46 -2.74 -13.34
CA GLY A 41 -28.21 -3.47 -13.46
C GLY A 41 -27.75 -3.50 -14.92
N ARG A 42 -26.44 -3.52 -15.15
CA ARG A 42 -25.88 -3.63 -16.51
C ARG A 42 -24.75 -4.66 -16.56
N THR A 43 -24.86 -5.62 -17.47
CA THR A 43 -23.82 -6.61 -17.78
C THR A 43 -23.58 -6.59 -19.28
N HIS A 44 -22.32 -6.57 -19.72
CA HIS A 44 -21.95 -6.38 -21.13
C HIS A 44 -22.67 -5.19 -21.80
N VAL A 45 -22.89 -4.10 -21.05
CA VAL A 45 -23.60 -2.88 -21.51
C VAL A 45 -25.11 -3.09 -21.76
N ILE A 46 -25.66 -4.28 -21.50
CA ILE A 46 -27.08 -4.59 -21.64
C ILE A 46 -27.80 -4.46 -20.29
N HIS A 47 -29.06 -4.01 -20.30
CA HIS A 47 -29.90 -3.98 -19.10
C HIS A 47 -30.11 -5.39 -18.54
N ALA A 48 -29.89 -5.53 -17.25
CA ALA A 48 -30.08 -6.74 -16.47
C ALA A 48 -31.12 -6.50 -15.36
N LEU A 49 -31.21 -7.42 -14.39
CA LEU A 49 -32.10 -7.26 -13.23
C LEU A 49 -31.80 -5.97 -12.45
N PRO A 50 -32.81 -5.35 -11.81
CA PRO A 50 -32.62 -4.15 -10.99
C PRO A 50 -31.63 -4.38 -9.84
N ILE A 51 -30.86 -3.33 -9.53
CA ILE A 51 -30.01 -3.23 -8.34
C ILE A 51 -30.30 -1.89 -7.63
N THR A 52 -29.62 -1.60 -6.53
CA THR A 52 -29.61 -0.23 -5.97
C THR A 52 -28.28 0.47 -6.24
N PHE A 53 -28.32 1.81 -6.33
CA PHE A 53 -27.10 2.60 -6.47
C PHE A 53 -26.19 2.46 -5.25
N GLY A 54 -26.77 2.33 -4.06
CA GLY A 54 -26.00 2.02 -2.85
C GLY A 54 -25.27 0.69 -2.91
N PHE A 55 -25.88 -0.36 -3.47
CA PHE A 55 -25.19 -1.64 -3.72
C PHE A 55 -24.01 -1.46 -4.69
N LYS A 56 -24.18 -0.68 -5.76
CA LYS A 56 -23.12 -0.38 -6.73
C LYS A 56 -21.91 0.30 -6.08
N THR A 57 -22.14 1.30 -5.24
CA THR A 57 -21.06 2.04 -4.57
C THR A 57 -20.43 1.25 -3.42
N ALA A 58 -21.18 0.35 -2.77
CA ALA A 58 -20.66 -0.55 -1.75
C ALA A 58 -19.63 -1.53 -2.35
N MET A 59 -19.87 -2.00 -3.58
CA MET A 59 -18.91 -2.80 -4.31
C MET A 59 -17.61 -2.03 -4.57
N TRP A 60 -17.67 -0.73 -4.91
CA TRP A 60 -16.45 0.10 -5.04
C TRP A 60 -15.71 0.24 -3.71
N ALA A 61 -16.43 0.46 -2.61
CA ALA A 61 -15.84 0.52 -1.27
C ALA A 61 -15.11 -0.79 -0.93
N GLN A 62 -15.68 -1.94 -1.29
CA GLN A 62 -15.05 -3.24 -1.08
C GLN A 62 -13.74 -3.39 -1.87
N GLU A 63 -13.67 -2.89 -3.10
CA GLU A 63 -12.41 -2.90 -3.89
C GLU A 63 -11.32 -2.04 -3.25
N ILE A 64 -11.70 -0.86 -2.74
CA ILE A 64 -10.78 0.04 -2.05
C ILE A 64 -10.29 -0.61 -0.75
N ARG A 65 -11.18 -1.25 0.02
CA ARG A 65 -10.82 -1.99 1.25
C ARG A 65 -9.77 -3.06 0.95
N ARG A 66 -9.98 -3.91 -0.06
CA ARG A 66 -9.00 -4.93 -0.45
C ARG A 66 -7.65 -4.34 -0.85
N SER A 67 -7.66 -3.15 -1.46
CA SER A 67 -6.42 -2.45 -1.82
C SER A 67 -5.70 -1.89 -0.60
N LEU A 68 -6.43 -1.38 0.40
CA LEU A 68 -5.87 -0.97 1.70
C LEU A 68 -5.23 -2.15 2.44
N ASP A 69 -5.90 -3.31 2.45
CA ASP A 69 -5.36 -4.52 3.08
C ASP A 69 -4.02 -4.92 2.42
N ARG A 70 -3.95 -4.93 1.08
CA ARG A 70 -2.71 -5.20 0.33
C ARG A 70 -1.61 -4.18 0.62
N LEU A 71 -1.96 -2.90 0.78
CA LEU A 71 -1.00 -1.86 1.13
C LEU A 71 -0.45 -2.05 2.54
N GLU A 72 -1.23 -2.57 3.49
CA GLU A 72 -0.71 -2.88 4.82
C GLU A 72 0.17 -4.13 4.79
N GLU A 73 -0.29 -5.20 4.13
CA GLU A 73 0.42 -6.48 4.01
C GLU A 73 1.80 -6.37 3.34
N ILE A 74 1.98 -5.42 2.42
CA ILE A 74 3.25 -5.25 1.69
C ILE A 74 4.34 -4.54 2.50
N LYS A 75 3.98 -3.73 3.51
CA LYS A 75 4.92 -2.88 4.29
C LYS A 75 6.17 -3.61 4.78
N PRO A 76 6.09 -4.80 5.43
CA PRO A 76 7.28 -5.46 5.95
C PRO A 76 8.27 -5.85 4.85
N ARG A 77 7.80 -6.12 3.63
CA ARG A 77 8.63 -6.46 2.46
C ARG A 77 9.09 -5.24 1.68
N LEU A 78 8.32 -4.16 1.71
CA LEU A 78 8.61 -2.95 0.94
C LEU A 78 9.61 -2.03 1.64
N PHE A 79 9.48 -1.85 2.96
CA PHE A 79 10.30 -0.91 3.72
C PHE A 79 11.56 -1.57 4.27
N VAL A 80 12.30 -2.21 3.37
CA VAL A 80 13.61 -2.82 3.64
C VAL A 80 14.66 -1.94 2.98
N GLY A 81 15.70 -1.58 3.72
CA GLY A 81 16.80 -0.80 3.14
C GLY A 81 17.90 -1.70 2.54
N GLN A 82 18.92 -1.05 2.01
CA GLN A 82 20.00 -1.67 1.26
C GLN A 82 21.35 -1.09 1.69
N LEU A 83 22.28 -1.96 2.09
CA LEU A 83 23.68 -1.60 2.31
C LEU A 83 24.53 -2.83 2.02
N SER A 84 25.09 -2.87 0.81
CA SER A 84 25.87 -3.99 0.27
C SER A 84 27.35 -3.59 0.00
N ARG A 85 27.65 -2.27 -0.02
CA ARG A 85 28.90 -1.68 -0.51
C ARG A 85 29.24 -2.17 -1.93
N ALA A 86 30.51 -2.17 -2.33
CA ALA A 86 30.91 -2.34 -3.73
C ALA A 86 30.43 -3.64 -4.39
N VAL A 87 30.44 -4.77 -3.64
CA VAL A 87 30.15 -6.11 -4.18
C VAL A 87 29.29 -6.97 -3.25
N GLY A 88 28.58 -6.38 -2.29
CA GLY A 88 27.66 -7.12 -1.40
C GLY A 88 28.27 -7.80 -0.18
N THR A 89 29.60 -7.76 -0.01
CA THR A 89 30.28 -8.52 1.05
C THR A 89 30.50 -7.75 2.34
N LEU A 90 30.29 -6.43 2.33
CA LEU A 90 30.63 -5.53 3.45
C LEU A 90 32.10 -5.62 3.93
N ALA A 91 33.00 -6.27 3.17
CA ALA A 91 34.35 -6.64 3.61
C ALA A 91 35.23 -5.45 3.99
N SER A 92 35.00 -4.30 3.36
CA SER A 92 35.72 -3.05 3.61
C SER A 92 35.34 -2.36 4.94
N GLN A 93 34.56 -3.02 5.81
CA GLN A 93 34.24 -2.54 7.16
C GLN A 93 34.85 -3.38 8.28
N GLU A 94 35.86 -4.22 7.99
CA GLU A 94 36.72 -4.85 9.01
C GLU A 94 35.92 -5.53 10.15
N GLY A 95 34.90 -6.31 9.79
CA GLY A 95 34.04 -7.03 10.75
C GLY A 95 32.90 -6.20 11.36
N LYS A 96 32.81 -4.89 11.09
CA LYS A 96 31.74 -3.99 11.58
C LYS A 96 30.60 -3.79 10.58
N GLY A 97 30.63 -4.46 9.43
CA GLY A 97 29.69 -4.25 8.33
C GLY A 97 28.23 -4.47 8.72
N LEU A 98 27.93 -5.59 9.39
CA LEU A 98 26.56 -5.93 9.80
C LEU A 98 26.03 -4.97 10.88
N GLU A 99 26.88 -4.55 11.82
CA GLU A 99 26.49 -3.59 12.84
C GLU A 99 26.23 -2.21 12.23
N MET A 100 27.07 -1.78 11.27
CA MET A 100 26.83 -0.55 10.51
C MET A 100 25.52 -0.61 9.72
N GLN A 101 25.22 -1.75 9.08
CA GLN A 101 23.96 -1.96 8.38
C GLN A 101 22.78 -1.83 9.35
N ARG A 102 22.84 -2.51 10.50
CA ARG A 102 21.78 -2.47 11.53
C ARG A 102 21.54 -1.04 12.03
N LEU A 103 22.60 -0.31 12.37
CA LEU A 103 22.51 1.07 12.85
C LEU A 103 21.92 1.99 11.78
N MET A 104 22.39 1.91 10.54
CA MET A 104 21.87 2.72 9.45
C MET A 104 20.39 2.46 9.17
N MET A 105 19.96 1.18 9.18
CA MET A 105 18.55 0.84 8.95
C MET A 105 17.66 1.31 10.10
N ALA A 106 18.15 1.23 11.33
CA ALA A 106 17.46 1.79 12.49
C ALA A 106 17.29 3.32 12.38
N ASP A 107 18.36 4.04 12.02
CA ASP A 107 18.32 5.50 11.82
C ASP A 107 17.34 5.92 10.72
N LEU A 108 17.24 5.13 9.63
CA LEU A 108 16.32 5.39 8.53
C LEU A 108 14.88 4.91 8.81
N GLY A 109 14.65 4.14 9.87
CA GLY A 109 13.38 3.47 10.15
C GLY A 109 13.00 2.47 9.06
N LEU A 110 13.97 1.71 8.56
CA LEU A 110 13.79 0.64 7.58
C LEU A 110 14.13 -0.72 8.20
N ASN A 111 13.52 -1.77 7.67
CA ASN A 111 13.87 -3.14 8.03
C ASN A 111 15.26 -3.48 7.50
N GLN A 112 16.01 -4.26 8.28
CA GLN A 112 17.31 -4.77 7.86
C GLN A 112 17.13 -5.89 6.83
N PRO A 113 17.82 -5.85 5.68
CA PRO A 113 17.81 -6.94 4.72
C PRO A 113 18.53 -8.16 5.30
N VAL A 114 18.04 -9.36 4.97
CA VAL A 114 18.71 -10.61 5.36
C VAL A 114 20.04 -10.77 4.61
N ILE A 115 20.04 -10.40 3.32
CA ILE A 115 21.18 -10.38 2.40
C ILE A 115 21.00 -9.17 1.47
N SER A 116 22.11 -8.56 1.06
CA SER A 116 22.18 -7.28 0.36
C SER A 116 22.93 -7.37 -0.97
#